data_AF-A0AAX2DQR6-F1
#
_entry.id   AF-A0AAX2DQR6-F1
#
_cell.length_a   1.000
_cell.length_b   1.000
_cell.length_c   1.000
_cell.angle_alpha   90.00
_cell.angle_beta   90.00
_cell.angle_gamma   90.00
#
_symmetry.space_group_name_H-M   'P 1'
#
loop_
_entity.id
_entity.type
_entity.pdbx_description
1 polymer ?
#
loop_
_entity_poly.entity_id
_entity_poly.type
_entity_poly.pdbx_seq_one_letter_code
_entity_poly.pdbx_strand_id
1 'polypeptide(L)'
;MKKFVLTTIACTALISFSPLGDQTEVKAATSSNIASAQVKTLQVSPPATVDEIFPDDALAFKVAQKLGVSENTIVTQEQLDTITEMVYVAFEVEDLTGMEYLHNLNTLDLSQNNISTLDSLANLTQLEFLSLNSNKITDITPLMNLPQLKNLEIGANQITSLPSFENLTNLKILNLSSNQLSDISALKDAQYLTNLSVSNNHIADISVISNLSQLQLFYGESNQITSIEAFRNNKTLVDFDANFNQITDITPLSNIPTLRSVYIDENQISDFSSLEGQLLTSFEATGQNIYLPSVTFGESTDIVIKDNKGVTLNDWVWYTPGSYENDILTWKDTGDNSAYFLNNVYPEFPSVSVTVYQTVTPN
;
A
#
# COMPACT_ATOMS: atom_id res chain seq x y z
N MET A 1 14.70 40.51 -29.41
CA MET A 1 13.98 40.94 -30.64
C MET A 1 13.94 39.80 -31.66
N LYS A 2 12.77 39.17 -31.83
CA LYS A 2 12.24 38.57 -33.08
C LYS A 2 10.79 38.16 -32.78
N LYS A 3 9.81 38.79 -33.44
CA LYS A 3 8.37 38.39 -33.46
C LYS A 3 8.21 37.33 -34.57
N PHE A 4 7.34 36.32 -34.53
CA PHE A 4 5.85 36.28 -34.64
C PHE A 4 5.47 34.75 -34.68
N VAL A 5 4.22 34.24 -34.69
CA VAL A 5 2.84 34.79 -34.76
C VAL A 5 1.97 34.08 -33.68
N LEU A 6 0.78 34.62 -33.34
CA LEU A 6 -0.30 33.88 -32.65
C LEU A 6 -1.08 33.00 -33.64
N THR A 7 -1.64 31.86 -33.21
CA THR A 7 -3.11 31.64 -33.33
C THR A 7 -3.63 30.63 -32.31
N THR A 8 -4.71 31.00 -31.63
CA THR A 8 -5.57 30.12 -30.81
C THR A 8 -7.00 30.28 -31.36
N ILE A 9 -7.86 29.26 -31.27
CA ILE A 9 -9.35 29.25 -31.29
C ILE A 9 -9.71 27.75 -31.44
N ALA A 10 -10.16 27.04 -30.41
CA ALA A 10 -11.47 27.10 -29.75
C ALA A 10 -12.63 26.71 -30.70
N CYS A 11 -13.11 25.46 -30.59
CA CYS A 11 -14.30 24.99 -31.30
C CYS A 11 -15.35 24.51 -30.29
N THR A 12 -16.38 25.33 -30.08
CA THR A 12 -17.60 24.98 -29.33
C THR A 12 -18.77 25.02 -30.31
N ALA A 13 -19.46 23.90 -30.49
CA ALA A 13 -20.62 23.81 -31.37
C ALA A 13 -21.91 23.95 -30.56
N LEU A 14 -22.66 25.01 -30.84
CA LEU A 14 -24.00 25.25 -30.31
C LEU A 14 -25.02 24.36 -31.03
N ILE A 15 -25.92 23.73 -30.28
CA ILE A 15 -27.11 23.05 -30.81
C ILE A 15 -28.27 24.05 -30.81
N SER A 16 -28.85 24.31 -31.99
CA SER A 16 -30.10 25.07 -32.15
C SER A 16 -31.29 24.12 -32.38
N PHE A 17 -32.49 24.55 -31.97
CA PHE A 17 -33.72 23.75 -31.99
C PHE A 17 -34.77 24.32 -32.96
N SER A 18 -35.77 23.48 -33.29
CA SER A 18 -37.10 23.75 -33.87
C SER A 18 -37.26 23.65 -35.43
N PRO A 19 -38.48 23.42 -35.97
CA PRO A 19 -39.20 22.14 -35.79
C PRO A 19 -39.98 21.58 -37.03
N LEU A 20 -40.22 20.25 -36.99
CA LEU A 20 -41.40 19.47 -37.45
C LEU A 20 -41.95 19.52 -38.92
N GLY A 21 -42.17 18.30 -39.46
CA GLY A 21 -43.07 17.95 -40.58
C GLY A 21 -42.34 17.28 -41.77
N ASP A 22 -42.79 16.17 -42.35
CA ASP A 22 -43.86 15.23 -41.99
C ASP A 22 -43.60 13.82 -42.60
N GLN A 23 -44.14 12.77 -41.96
CA GLN A 23 -44.27 11.34 -42.35
C GLN A 23 -43.47 10.75 -43.55
N THR A 24 -42.68 9.70 -43.29
CA THR A 24 -42.96 8.32 -43.78
C THR A 24 -42.07 7.26 -43.12
N GLU A 25 -42.61 6.06 -42.87
CA GLU A 25 -41.99 5.03 -42.02
C GLU A 25 -40.96 4.14 -42.74
N VAL A 26 -39.79 3.94 -42.11
CA VAL A 26 -39.13 2.62 -42.05
C VAL A 26 -38.58 2.43 -40.64
N LYS A 27 -39.15 1.49 -39.88
CA LYS A 27 -38.66 1.13 -38.53
C LYS A 27 -37.35 0.33 -38.60
N ALA A 28 -36.22 1.02 -38.58
CA ALA A 28 -34.98 0.44 -38.10
C ALA A 28 -34.93 0.60 -36.57
N ALA A 29 -34.93 -0.50 -35.83
CA ALA A 29 -34.80 -0.44 -34.37
C ALA A 29 -33.39 0.04 -34.00
N THR A 30 -33.31 1.18 -33.31
CA THR A 30 -32.05 1.74 -32.81
C THR A 30 -31.45 0.83 -31.75
N SER A 31 -30.32 0.19 -32.06
CA SER A 31 -29.57 -0.66 -31.13
C SER A 31 -28.75 0.16 -30.13
N SER A 32 -29.41 1.02 -29.35
CA SER A 32 -28.85 1.67 -28.16
C SER A 32 -28.97 0.73 -26.95
N ASN A 33 -28.35 -0.45 -27.03
CA ASN A 33 -28.24 -1.36 -25.89
C ASN A 33 -27.08 -2.36 -26.01
N ILE A 34 -25.94 -1.92 -26.57
CA ILE A 34 -24.66 -2.59 -26.33
C ILE A 34 -24.13 -2.06 -24.99
N ALA A 35 -24.77 -2.52 -23.92
CA ALA A 35 -24.06 -2.64 -22.64
C ALA A 35 -22.87 -3.58 -22.85
N SER A 36 -21.83 -3.42 -22.02
CA SER A 36 -20.59 -4.19 -22.07
C SER A 36 -20.79 -5.67 -21.73
N ALA A 37 -21.39 -6.41 -22.65
CA ALA A 37 -21.32 -7.85 -22.66
C ALA A 37 -19.85 -8.22 -22.94
N GLN A 38 -19.13 -8.57 -21.88
CA GLN A 38 -17.90 -9.34 -22.02
C GLN A 38 -18.23 -10.51 -22.93
N VAL A 39 -17.54 -10.60 -24.07
CA VAL A 39 -17.52 -11.84 -24.85
C VAL A 39 -16.74 -12.82 -24.00
N LYS A 40 -17.46 -13.57 -23.16
CA LYS A 40 -16.90 -14.70 -22.45
C LYS A 40 -16.43 -15.67 -23.53
N THR A 41 -15.13 -15.67 -23.80
CA THR A 41 -14.48 -16.62 -24.70
C THR A 41 -14.90 -18.02 -24.29
N LEU A 42 -15.23 -18.85 -25.28
CA LEU A 42 -15.64 -20.22 -25.01
C LEU A 42 -14.42 -20.96 -24.44
N GLN A 43 -14.41 -21.14 -23.11
CA GLN A 43 -13.34 -21.86 -22.41
C GLN A 43 -13.17 -23.24 -23.05
N VAL A 44 -11.97 -23.52 -23.55
CA VAL A 44 -11.64 -24.83 -24.12
C VAL A 44 -11.30 -25.76 -22.96
N SER A 45 -12.06 -26.83 -22.80
CA SER A 45 -11.83 -27.83 -21.75
C SER A 45 -10.88 -28.92 -22.23
N PRO A 46 -9.90 -29.38 -21.42
CA PRO A 46 -9.09 -30.55 -21.76
C PRO A 46 -9.96 -31.81 -21.95
N PRO A 47 -9.60 -32.72 -22.88
CA PRO A 47 -8.38 -32.71 -23.67
C PRO A 47 -8.46 -31.82 -24.92
N ALA A 48 -7.47 -30.93 -25.04
CA ALA A 48 -7.24 -30.00 -26.15
C ALA A 48 -5.73 -29.69 -26.20
N THR A 49 -5.24 -28.94 -27.20
CA THR A 49 -3.82 -28.53 -27.21
C THR A 49 -3.53 -27.48 -26.14
N VAL A 50 -2.27 -27.34 -25.72
CA VAL A 50 -1.90 -26.37 -24.66
C VAL A 50 -2.20 -24.95 -25.11
N ASP A 51 -1.92 -24.59 -26.36
CA ASP A 51 -2.25 -23.30 -26.98
C ASP A 51 -3.77 -23.06 -27.18
N GLU A 52 -4.59 -24.12 -27.24
CA GLU A 52 -6.06 -24.00 -27.22
C GLU A 52 -6.61 -23.75 -25.81
N ILE A 53 -5.99 -24.33 -24.77
CA ILE A 53 -6.42 -24.19 -23.37
C ILE A 53 -5.91 -22.88 -22.77
N PHE A 54 -4.67 -22.51 -23.08
CA PHE A 54 -3.97 -21.31 -22.61
C PHE A 54 -3.69 -20.40 -23.82
N PRO A 55 -4.57 -19.43 -24.14
CA PRO A 55 -4.44 -18.60 -25.34
C PRO A 55 -3.36 -17.50 -25.26
N ASP A 56 -2.77 -17.28 -24.08
CA ASP A 56 -1.59 -16.44 -23.89
C ASP A 56 -0.33 -17.23 -24.25
N ASP A 57 0.38 -16.83 -25.31
CA ASP A 57 1.56 -17.55 -25.85
C ASP A 57 2.63 -17.84 -24.78
N ALA A 58 2.85 -16.90 -23.85
CA ALA A 58 3.86 -17.04 -22.81
C ALA A 58 3.41 -18.04 -21.74
N LEU A 59 2.13 -17.97 -21.32
CA LEU A 59 1.53 -18.94 -20.41
C LEU A 59 1.49 -20.36 -21.02
N ALA A 60 1.11 -20.48 -22.30
CA ALA A 60 1.10 -21.73 -23.04
C ALA A 60 2.49 -22.38 -23.09
N PHE A 61 3.51 -21.60 -23.47
CA PHE A 61 4.91 -22.03 -23.43
C PHE A 61 5.32 -22.51 -22.03
N LYS A 62 4.90 -21.82 -20.97
CA LYS A 62 5.25 -22.21 -19.60
C LYS A 62 4.60 -23.52 -19.17
N VAL A 63 3.33 -23.73 -19.49
CA VAL A 63 2.62 -24.98 -19.20
C VAL A 63 3.21 -26.13 -20.02
N ALA A 64 3.44 -25.94 -21.32
CA ALA A 64 4.08 -26.92 -22.19
C ALA A 64 5.47 -27.32 -21.69
N GLN A 65 6.29 -26.34 -21.27
CA GLN A 65 7.58 -26.55 -20.60
C GLN A 65 7.45 -27.41 -19.34
N LYS A 66 6.47 -27.12 -18.46
CA LYS A 66 6.27 -27.86 -17.20
C LYS A 66 5.86 -29.31 -17.44
N LEU A 67 5.10 -29.57 -18.51
CA LEU A 67 4.67 -30.91 -18.94
C LEU A 67 5.70 -31.66 -19.82
N GLY A 68 6.74 -30.97 -20.31
CA GLY A 68 7.74 -31.55 -21.21
C GLY A 68 7.23 -31.82 -22.63
N VAL A 69 6.26 -31.04 -23.11
CA VAL A 69 5.62 -31.17 -24.43
C VAL A 69 5.76 -29.86 -25.24
N SER A 70 5.31 -29.87 -26.50
CA SER A 70 5.08 -28.64 -27.28
C SER A 70 3.67 -28.09 -27.05
N GLU A 71 3.50 -26.81 -27.33
CA GLU A 71 2.27 -26.04 -27.14
C GLU A 71 1.09 -26.66 -27.92
N ASN A 72 1.35 -27.12 -29.14
CA ASN A 72 0.38 -27.83 -29.98
C ASN A 72 0.15 -29.32 -29.62
N THR A 73 0.63 -29.79 -28.47
CA THR A 73 0.37 -31.16 -27.98
C THR A 73 -0.96 -31.21 -27.24
N ILE A 74 -1.83 -32.17 -27.60
CA ILE A 74 -3.07 -32.43 -26.84
C ILE A 74 -2.70 -32.96 -25.44
N VAL A 75 -3.17 -32.27 -24.40
CA VAL A 75 -2.94 -32.63 -22.99
C VAL A 75 -4.25 -32.99 -22.30
N THR A 76 -4.20 -33.93 -21.36
CA THR A 76 -5.36 -34.35 -20.55
C THR A 76 -5.42 -33.57 -19.22
N GLN A 77 -6.58 -33.61 -18.57
CA GLN A 77 -6.73 -33.07 -17.21
C GLN A 77 -5.76 -33.73 -16.22
N GLU A 78 -5.53 -35.04 -16.34
CA GLU A 78 -4.57 -35.78 -15.49
C GLU A 78 -3.14 -35.24 -15.64
N GLN A 79 -2.76 -34.77 -16.84
CA GLN A 79 -1.46 -34.13 -17.06
C GLN A 79 -1.41 -32.73 -16.42
N LEU A 80 -2.45 -31.91 -16.60
CA LEU A 80 -2.55 -30.58 -15.97
C LEU A 80 -2.57 -30.66 -14.44
N ASP A 81 -3.24 -31.66 -13.88
CA ASP A 81 -3.29 -31.96 -12.45
C ASP A 81 -1.90 -32.35 -11.86
N THR A 82 -0.88 -32.65 -12.68
CA THR A 82 0.50 -32.82 -12.20
C THR A 82 1.21 -31.50 -11.88
N ILE A 83 0.68 -30.37 -12.35
CA ILE A 83 1.26 -29.04 -12.14
C ILE A 83 0.86 -28.54 -10.76
N THR A 84 1.82 -28.55 -9.83
CA THR A 84 1.63 -28.09 -8.45
C THR A 84 2.27 -26.72 -8.16
N GLU A 85 3.16 -26.26 -9.03
CA GLU A 85 3.93 -25.02 -8.87
C GLU A 85 4.19 -24.36 -10.22
N MET A 86 3.94 -23.05 -10.36
CA MET A 86 4.42 -22.25 -11.48
C MET A 86 5.04 -20.93 -11.00
N VAL A 87 6.26 -20.67 -11.46
CA VAL A 87 6.97 -19.38 -11.29
C VAL A 87 7.29 -18.86 -12.68
N TYR A 88 6.75 -17.67 -13.01
CA TYR A 88 6.82 -17.09 -14.35
C TYR A 88 6.77 -15.55 -14.29
N VAL A 89 7.87 -14.99 -13.81
CA VAL A 89 8.05 -13.55 -13.57
C VAL A 89 8.60 -12.84 -14.82
N ALA A 90 8.04 -11.68 -15.17
CA ALA A 90 8.49 -10.82 -16.27
C ALA A 90 8.46 -11.48 -17.68
N PHE A 91 7.33 -12.11 -18.02
CA PHE A 91 7.08 -12.74 -19.33
C PHE A 91 5.93 -12.11 -20.12
N GLU A 92 5.51 -10.89 -19.73
CA GLU A 92 4.47 -10.09 -20.40
C GLU A 92 3.06 -10.70 -20.42
N VAL A 93 2.79 -11.77 -19.64
CA VAL A 93 1.47 -12.47 -19.56
C VAL A 93 0.34 -11.47 -19.31
N GLU A 94 -0.69 -11.50 -20.16
CA GLU A 94 -1.88 -10.63 -20.04
C GLU A 94 -3.15 -11.43 -19.67
N ASP A 95 -3.31 -12.63 -20.23
CA ASP A 95 -4.52 -13.48 -20.09
C ASP A 95 -4.21 -14.76 -19.27
N LEU A 96 -5.06 -15.03 -18.27
CA LEU A 96 -4.96 -16.20 -17.39
C LEU A 96 -5.94 -17.32 -17.76
N THR A 97 -6.64 -17.22 -18.88
CA THR A 97 -7.50 -18.29 -19.41
C THR A 97 -6.75 -19.63 -19.46
N GLY A 98 -7.39 -20.69 -18.97
CA GLY A 98 -6.81 -22.02 -18.83
C GLY A 98 -6.23 -22.32 -17.44
N MET A 99 -5.88 -21.29 -16.65
CA MET A 99 -5.37 -21.48 -15.28
C MET A 99 -6.35 -22.22 -14.38
N GLU A 100 -7.65 -22.08 -14.64
CA GLU A 100 -8.74 -22.75 -13.91
C GLU A 100 -8.64 -24.29 -13.92
N TYR A 101 -7.92 -24.88 -14.88
CA TYR A 101 -7.71 -26.33 -14.97
C TYR A 101 -6.49 -26.82 -14.18
N LEU A 102 -5.72 -25.95 -13.53
CA LEU A 102 -4.54 -26.33 -12.74
C LEU A 102 -4.92 -26.63 -11.28
N HIS A 103 -5.84 -27.58 -11.07
CA HIS A 103 -6.53 -27.77 -9.78
C HIS A 103 -5.62 -28.03 -8.57
N ASN A 104 -4.44 -28.63 -8.80
CA ASN A 104 -3.47 -28.98 -7.75
C ASN A 104 -2.37 -27.92 -7.53
N LEU A 105 -2.47 -26.76 -8.19
CA LEU A 105 -1.53 -25.66 -8.05
C LEU A 105 -1.59 -25.10 -6.62
N ASN A 106 -0.47 -25.17 -5.91
CA ASN A 106 -0.31 -24.65 -4.54
C ASN A 106 0.60 -23.42 -4.45
N THR A 107 1.49 -23.24 -5.42
CA THR A 107 2.46 -22.14 -5.46
C THR A 107 2.40 -21.48 -6.83
N LEU A 108 2.06 -20.20 -6.87
CA LEU A 108 1.98 -19.40 -8.10
C LEU A 108 2.70 -18.06 -7.93
N ASP A 109 3.68 -17.78 -8.77
CA ASP A 109 4.30 -16.46 -8.91
C ASP A 109 4.20 -16.00 -10.36
N LEU A 110 3.43 -14.94 -10.57
CA LEU A 110 3.21 -14.26 -11.85
C LEU A 110 3.56 -12.76 -11.72
N SER A 111 4.55 -12.43 -10.88
CA SER A 111 5.00 -11.06 -10.69
C SER A 111 5.55 -10.41 -11.97
N GLN A 112 5.49 -9.09 -12.08
CA GLN A 112 6.05 -8.29 -13.18
C GLN A 112 5.46 -8.63 -14.57
N ASN A 113 4.18 -9.02 -14.62
CA ASN A 113 3.46 -9.26 -15.86
C ASN A 113 2.44 -8.14 -16.13
N ASN A 114 1.49 -8.37 -17.02
CA ASN A 114 0.51 -7.40 -17.49
C ASN A 114 -0.92 -7.72 -17.03
N ILE A 115 -1.09 -8.66 -16.10
CA ILE A 115 -2.37 -9.24 -15.66
C ILE A 115 -3.28 -8.16 -15.08
N SER A 116 -4.56 -8.18 -15.47
CA SER A 116 -5.58 -7.24 -14.97
C SER A 116 -6.82 -7.90 -14.37
N THR A 117 -7.07 -9.17 -14.67
CA THR A 117 -8.23 -9.95 -14.21
C THR A 117 -7.77 -11.27 -13.58
N LEU A 118 -8.52 -11.78 -12.59
CA LEU A 118 -8.12 -12.93 -11.77
C LEU A 118 -9.17 -14.05 -11.74
N ASP A 119 -10.22 -13.96 -12.58
CA ASP A 119 -11.34 -14.92 -12.60
C ASP A 119 -10.91 -16.38 -12.76
N SER A 120 -9.90 -16.64 -13.59
CA SER A 120 -9.32 -17.98 -13.80
C SER A 120 -8.66 -18.58 -12.56
N LEU A 121 -8.31 -17.76 -11.56
CA LEU A 121 -7.72 -18.22 -10.29
C LEU A 121 -8.78 -18.56 -9.23
N ALA A 122 -10.06 -18.18 -9.44
CA ALA A 122 -11.08 -18.14 -8.39
C ALA A 122 -11.41 -19.50 -7.73
N ASN A 123 -11.12 -20.61 -8.42
CA ASN A 123 -11.40 -21.96 -7.96
C ASN A 123 -10.13 -22.78 -7.65
N LEU A 124 -8.95 -22.17 -7.63
CA LEU A 124 -7.68 -22.85 -7.33
C LEU A 124 -7.49 -23.03 -5.83
N THR A 125 -8.40 -23.75 -5.19
CA THR A 125 -8.55 -23.86 -3.73
C THR A 125 -7.35 -24.47 -3.01
N GLN A 126 -6.39 -25.03 -3.76
CA GLN A 126 -5.14 -25.58 -3.25
C GLN A 126 -4.01 -24.55 -3.13
N LEU A 127 -4.18 -23.31 -3.64
CA LEU A 127 -3.19 -22.24 -3.53
C LEU A 127 -2.88 -21.89 -2.07
N GLU A 128 -1.61 -22.02 -1.71
CA GLU A 128 -1.04 -21.60 -0.42
C GLU A 128 -0.20 -20.33 -0.55
N PHE A 129 0.53 -20.18 -1.67
CA PHE A 129 1.34 -19.02 -2.01
C PHE A 129 0.91 -18.45 -3.36
N LEU A 130 0.58 -17.15 -3.38
CA LEU A 130 0.26 -16.39 -4.59
C LEU A 130 1.02 -15.06 -4.59
N SER A 131 1.88 -14.87 -5.59
CA SER A 131 2.55 -13.60 -5.85
C SER A 131 2.14 -13.05 -7.23
N LEU A 132 1.61 -11.83 -7.20
CA LEU A 132 1.04 -11.06 -8.31
C LEU A 132 1.61 -9.63 -8.30
N ASN A 133 2.77 -9.42 -7.68
CA ASN A 133 3.39 -8.11 -7.54
C ASN A 133 3.67 -7.47 -8.92
N SER A 134 3.57 -6.15 -9.05
CA SER A 134 3.87 -5.43 -10.29
C SER A 134 3.03 -5.91 -11.50
N ASN A 135 1.71 -5.81 -11.38
CA ASN A 135 0.73 -6.12 -12.44
C ASN A 135 -0.24 -4.92 -12.62
N LYS A 136 -1.38 -5.13 -13.30
CA LYS A 136 -2.41 -4.11 -13.58
C LYS A 136 -3.73 -4.42 -12.87
N ILE A 137 -3.68 -5.13 -11.74
CA ILE A 137 -4.86 -5.64 -11.03
C ILE A 137 -5.58 -4.50 -10.29
N THR A 138 -6.90 -4.48 -10.39
CA THR A 138 -7.78 -3.51 -9.71
C THR A 138 -8.78 -4.18 -8.76
N ASP A 139 -9.17 -5.42 -9.02
CA ASP A 139 -10.08 -6.22 -8.19
C ASP A 139 -9.43 -7.55 -7.79
N ILE A 140 -9.51 -7.88 -6.50
CA ILE A 140 -9.00 -9.12 -5.90
C ILE A 140 -10.11 -10.03 -5.39
N THR A 141 -11.39 -9.69 -5.63
CA THR A 141 -12.56 -10.49 -5.25
C THR A 141 -12.48 -11.96 -5.68
N PRO A 142 -11.96 -12.33 -6.87
CA PRO A 142 -11.76 -13.74 -7.24
C PRO A 142 -10.93 -14.55 -6.24
N LEU A 143 -9.97 -13.91 -5.54
CA LEU A 143 -9.06 -14.58 -4.60
C LEU A 143 -9.70 -14.86 -3.23
N MET A 144 -10.84 -14.25 -2.90
CA MET A 144 -11.39 -14.29 -1.54
C MET A 144 -11.96 -15.66 -1.14
N ASN A 145 -12.11 -16.60 -2.08
CA ASN A 145 -12.60 -17.96 -1.82
C ASN A 145 -11.48 -19.02 -1.90
N LEU A 146 -10.23 -18.64 -1.63
CA LEU A 146 -9.06 -19.52 -1.62
C LEU A 146 -8.65 -19.89 -0.17
N PRO A 147 -9.31 -20.87 0.48
CA PRO A 147 -9.20 -21.07 1.93
C PRO A 147 -7.81 -21.56 2.39
N GLN A 148 -6.99 -22.10 1.50
CA GLN A 148 -5.63 -22.57 1.83
C GLN A 148 -4.56 -21.46 1.75
N LEU A 149 -4.93 -20.26 1.29
CA LEU A 149 -3.97 -19.18 1.03
C LEU A 149 -3.33 -18.69 2.34
N LYS A 150 -2.00 -18.79 2.42
CA LYS A 150 -1.16 -18.39 3.57
C LYS A 150 -0.39 -17.11 3.26
N ASN A 151 0.03 -16.95 2.01
CA ASN A 151 0.81 -15.83 1.51
C ASN A 151 0.13 -15.24 0.28
N LEU A 152 -0.27 -13.97 0.37
CA LEU A 152 -0.76 -13.17 -0.75
C LEU A 152 0.11 -11.93 -0.92
N GLU A 153 0.82 -11.86 -2.04
CA GLU A 153 1.62 -10.71 -2.41
C GLU A 153 1.05 -10.08 -3.68
N ILE A 154 0.59 -8.84 -3.58
CA ILE A 154 -0.05 -8.12 -4.69
C ILE A 154 0.31 -6.63 -4.66
N GLY A 155 1.55 -6.34 -4.24
CA GLY A 155 2.09 -4.99 -4.25
C GLY A 155 2.30 -4.45 -5.67
N ALA A 156 2.49 -3.14 -5.82
CA ALA A 156 2.68 -2.48 -7.11
C ALA A 156 1.55 -2.80 -8.13
N ASN A 157 0.30 -2.63 -7.69
CA ASN A 157 -0.90 -2.81 -8.51
C ASN A 157 -1.77 -1.54 -8.48
N GLN A 158 -3.03 -1.63 -8.93
CA GLN A 158 -3.96 -0.50 -9.05
C GLN A 158 -5.20 -0.68 -8.16
N ILE A 159 -5.04 -1.39 -7.04
CA ILE A 159 -6.14 -1.69 -6.11
C ILE A 159 -6.51 -0.43 -5.32
N THR A 160 -7.79 -0.06 -5.36
CA THR A 160 -8.36 1.11 -4.66
C THR A 160 -9.30 0.74 -3.52
N SER A 161 -9.82 -0.49 -3.51
CA SER A 161 -10.74 -1.01 -2.49
C SER A 161 -10.50 -2.49 -2.23
N LEU A 162 -10.69 -2.93 -0.99
CA LEU A 162 -10.53 -4.33 -0.58
C LEU A 162 -11.91 -5.02 -0.39
N PRO A 163 -12.10 -6.24 -0.90
CA PRO A 163 -13.22 -7.11 -0.52
C PRO A 163 -12.99 -7.71 0.88
N SER A 164 -14.00 -8.41 1.44
CA SER A 164 -13.89 -9.05 2.76
C SER A 164 -12.95 -10.26 2.75
N PHE A 165 -12.12 -10.37 3.78
CA PHE A 165 -11.13 -11.45 3.99
C PHE A 165 -11.68 -12.62 4.84
N GLU A 166 -12.98 -12.64 5.16
CA GLU A 166 -13.63 -13.60 6.09
C GLU A 166 -13.30 -15.08 5.80
N ASN A 167 -13.20 -15.47 4.53
CA ASN A 167 -12.92 -16.86 4.11
C ASN A 167 -11.41 -17.20 4.07
N LEU A 168 -10.50 -16.23 4.18
CA LEU A 168 -9.05 -16.43 4.10
C LEU A 168 -8.45 -16.78 5.47
N THR A 169 -9.02 -17.80 6.12
CA THR A 169 -8.74 -18.19 7.51
C THR A 169 -7.32 -18.71 7.76
N ASN A 170 -6.54 -18.96 6.71
CA ASN A 170 -5.13 -19.39 6.81
C ASN A 170 -4.12 -18.28 6.47
N LEU A 171 -4.58 -17.09 6.08
CA LEU A 171 -3.71 -16.01 5.61
C LEU A 171 -2.82 -15.48 6.74
N LYS A 172 -1.50 -15.51 6.52
CA LYS A 172 -0.46 -15.07 7.46
C LYS A 172 0.30 -13.86 6.97
N ILE A 173 0.59 -13.81 5.67
CA ILE A 173 1.37 -12.75 5.04
C ILE A 173 0.52 -12.10 3.96
N LEU A 174 0.33 -10.79 4.08
CA LEU A 174 -0.38 -9.96 3.10
C LEU A 174 0.46 -8.74 2.74
N ASN A 175 0.84 -8.64 1.46
CA ASN A 175 1.52 -7.48 0.90
C ASN A 175 0.60 -6.75 -0.10
N LEU A 176 0.19 -5.55 0.28
CA LEU A 176 -0.64 -4.60 -0.48
C LEU A 176 0.13 -3.30 -0.79
N SER A 177 1.46 -3.28 -0.62
CA SER A 177 2.27 -2.07 -0.82
C SER A 177 2.17 -1.49 -2.23
N SER A 178 2.39 -0.19 -2.39
CA SER A 178 2.38 0.49 -3.71
C SER A 178 1.08 0.24 -4.49
N ASN A 179 -0.06 0.45 -3.82
CA ASN A 179 -1.40 0.44 -4.41
C ASN A 179 -2.03 1.85 -4.24
N GLN A 180 -3.35 1.95 -4.33
CA GLN A 180 -4.09 3.21 -4.24
C GLN A 180 -5.14 3.15 -3.10
N LEU A 181 -4.85 2.36 -2.06
CA LEU A 181 -5.76 2.15 -0.94
C LEU A 181 -5.83 3.40 -0.05
N SER A 182 -7.04 3.76 0.38
CA SER A 182 -7.28 4.76 1.44
C SER A 182 -8.07 4.21 2.62
N ASP A 183 -8.79 3.09 2.42
CA ASP A 183 -9.50 2.34 3.45
C ASP A 183 -9.00 0.88 3.45
N ILE A 184 -8.73 0.36 4.66
CA ILE A 184 -8.35 -1.03 4.92
C ILE A 184 -9.31 -1.73 5.91
N SER A 185 -10.48 -1.13 6.19
CA SER A 185 -11.49 -1.65 7.12
C SER A 185 -11.96 -3.07 6.82
N ALA A 186 -11.86 -3.52 5.56
CA ALA A 186 -12.14 -4.89 5.14
C ALA A 186 -11.20 -5.95 5.76
N LEU A 187 -10.04 -5.55 6.29
CA LEU A 187 -9.10 -6.43 7.00
C LEU A 187 -9.57 -6.85 8.41
N LYS A 188 -10.71 -6.34 8.91
CA LYS A 188 -11.24 -6.62 10.26
C LYS A 188 -11.34 -8.12 10.58
N ASP A 189 -11.57 -8.97 9.58
CA ASP A 189 -11.76 -10.42 9.71
C ASP A 189 -10.46 -11.22 9.47
N ALA A 190 -9.37 -10.56 9.04
CA ALA A 190 -8.07 -11.18 8.75
C ALA A 190 -7.24 -11.48 10.02
N GLN A 191 -7.90 -11.98 11.06
CA GLN A 191 -7.40 -12.11 12.45
C GLN A 191 -6.14 -12.97 12.61
N TYR A 192 -5.81 -13.77 11.58
CA TYR A 192 -4.67 -14.66 11.54
C TYR A 192 -3.40 -14.05 10.96
N LEU A 193 -3.45 -12.84 10.38
CA LEU A 193 -2.27 -12.16 9.84
C LEU A 193 -1.19 -11.96 10.89
N THR A 194 0.04 -12.33 10.53
CA THR A 194 1.27 -12.05 11.30
C THR A 194 2.10 -10.96 10.64
N ASN A 195 1.98 -10.80 9.32
CA ASN A 195 2.75 -9.83 8.54
C ASN A 195 1.79 -9.05 7.63
N LEU A 196 1.78 -7.73 7.76
CA LEU A 196 1.00 -6.83 6.90
C LEU A 196 1.92 -5.73 6.34
N SER A 197 1.99 -5.63 5.01
CA SER A 197 2.56 -4.46 4.35
C SER A 197 1.48 -3.71 3.58
N VAL A 198 1.33 -2.43 3.90
CA VAL A 198 0.46 -1.46 3.23
C VAL A 198 1.24 -0.18 2.86
N SER A 199 2.57 -0.24 2.87
CA SER A 199 3.45 0.88 2.53
C SER A 199 3.12 1.49 1.16
N ASN A 200 3.39 2.79 0.94
CA ASN A 200 3.16 3.47 -0.33
C ASN A 200 1.69 3.39 -0.78
N ASN A 201 0.78 3.88 0.06
CA ASN A 201 -0.66 3.98 -0.21
C ASN A 201 -1.17 5.38 0.24
N HIS A 202 -2.48 5.53 0.47
CA HIS A 202 -3.12 6.77 0.91
C HIS A 202 -3.92 6.56 2.21
N ILE A 203 -3.47 5.64 3.06
CA ILE A 203 -4.19 5.21 4.27
C ILE A 203 -3.94 6.22 5.40
N ALA A 204 -5.01 6.71 6.02
CA ALA A 204 -4.95 7.55 7.21
C ALA A 204 -5.50 6.86 8.47
N ASP A 205 -6.56 6.06 8.32
CA ASP A 205 -7.16 5.29 9.42
C ASP A 205 -6.65 3.84 9.39
N ILE A 206 -5.94 3.46 10.46
CA ILE A 206 -5.45 2.11 10.70
C ILE A 206 -6.11 1.44 11.93
N SER A 207 -7.22 2.00 12.43
CA SER A 207 -7.95 1.48 13.60
C SER A 207 -8.32 0.00 13.49
N VAL A 208 -8.58 -0.48 12.26
CA VAL A 208 -8.84 -1.90 11.96
C VAL A 208 -7.76 -2.86 12.48
N ILE A 209 -6.51 -2.41 12.62
CA ILE A 209 -5.38 -3.21 13.09
C ILE A 209 -5.58 -3.72 14.53
N SER A 210 -6.43 -3.06 15.33
CA SER A 210 -6.77 -3.56 16.67
C SER A 210 -7.46 -4.94 16.66
N ASN A 211 -8.00 -5.38 15.52
CA ASN A 211 -8.56 -6.73 15.34
C ASN A 211 -7.49 -7.78 14.98
N LEU A 212 -6.33 -7.34 14.48
CA LEU A 212 -5.24 -8.19 14.00
C LEU A 212 -4.35 -8.65 15.17
N SER A 213 -4.95 -9.37 16.12
CA SER A 213 -4.32 -9.75 17.40
C SER A 213 -3.09 -10.67 17.30
N GLN A 214 -2.78 -11.19 16.10
CA GLN A 214 -1.58 -11.98 15.82
C GLN A 214 -0.48 -11.20 15.10
N LEU A 215 -0.69 -9.91 14.77
CA LEU A 215 0.23 -9.13 13.94
C LEU A 215 1.58 -8.93 14.66
N GLN A 216 2.65 -9.30 13.96
CA GLN A 216 4.04 -9.24 14.42
C GLN A 216 4.83 -8.19 13.65
N LEU A 217 4.65 -8.10 12.33
CA LEU A 217 5.33 -7.13 11.48
C LEU A 217 4.29 -6.23 10.81
N PHE A 218 4.43 -4.91 10.98
CA PHE A 218 3.62 -3.91 10.29
C PHE A 218 4.52 -2.96 9.50
N TYR A 219 4.30 -2.89 8.18
CA TYR A 219 4.96 -1.97 7.27
C TYR A 219 3.92 -1.02 6.67
N GLY A 220 3.89 0.22 7.17
CA GLY A 220 2.95 1.28 6.79
C GLY A 220 3.64 2.55 6.29
N GLU A 221 4.91 2.46 5.88
CA GLU A 221 5.70 3.55 5.30
C GLU A 221 4.93 4.33 4.21
N SER A 222 5.17 5.65 4.07
CA SER A 222 4.66 6.46 2.95
C SER A 222 3.14 6.38 2.82
N ASN A 223 2.46 6.85 3.87
CA ASN A 223 1.00 6.90 3.98
C ASN A 223 0.57 8.25 4.60
N GLN A 224 -0.65 8.33 5.14
CA GLN A 224 -1.22 9.53 5.77
C GLN A 224 -1.60 9.26 7.24
N ILE A 225 -0.91 8.31 7.89
CA ILE A 225 -1.22 7.86 9.24
C ILE A 225 -0.88 8.98 10.23
N THR A 226 -1.87 9.35 11.05
CA THR A 226 -1.73 10.37 12.12
C THR A 226 -1.81 9.79 13.52
N SER A 227 -2.52 8.66 13.68
CA SER A 227 -2.71 7.99 14.96
C SER A 227 -2.39 6.50 14.86
N ILE A 228 -1.64 6.02 15.84
CA ILE A 228 -1.25 4.61 15.96
C ILE A 228 -1.90 3.93 17.18
N GLU A 229 -3.02 4.48 17.66
CA GLU A 229 -3.81 3.97 18.79
C GLU A 229 -4.20 2.49 18.65
N ALA A 230 -4.32 2.00 17.41
CA ALA A 230 -4.57 0.59 17.09
C ALA A 230 -3.54 -0.40 17.69
N PHE A 231 -2.33 0.07 18.02
CA PHE A 231 -1.27 -0.72 18.64
C PHE A 231 -1.22 -0.63 20.18
N ARG A 232 -2.10 0.16 20.83
CA ARG A 232 -2.08 0.30 22.29
C ARG A 232 -2.30 -1.04 22.99
N ASN A 233 -1.40 -1.39 23.90
CA ASN A 233 -1.36 -2.68 24.61
C ASN A 233 -1.16 -3.91 23.70
N ASN A 234 -0.62 -3.75 22.49
CA ASN A 234 -0.25 -4.87 21.62
C ASN A 234 0.80 -5.77 22.32
N LYS A 235 0.75 -7.08 22.06
CA LYS A 235 1.56 -8.12 22.74
C LYS A 235 2.39 -8.98 21.80
N THR A 236 2.30 -8.73 20.50
CA THR A 236 2.84 -9.58 19.43
C THR A 236 3.72 -8.81 18.45
N LEU A 237 3.54 -7.50 18.33
CA LEU A 237 4.30 -6.62 17.44
C LEU A 237 5.81 -6.68 17.79
N VAL A 238 6.62 -7.00 16.80
CA VAL A 238 8.08 -7.12 16.83
C VAL A 238 8.71 -5.99 16.02
N ASP A 239 8.14 -5.70 14.86
CA ASP A 239 8.65 -4.74 13.87
C ASP A 239 7.53 -3.78 13.48
N PHE A 240 7.83 -2.49 13.57
CA PHE A 240 6.91 -1.41 13.27
C PHE A 240 7.63 -0.38 12.40
N ASP A 241 7.21 -0.29 11.14
CA ASP A 241 7.64 0.75 10.21
C ASP A 241 6.43 1.61 9.83
N ALA A 242 6.55 2.91 10.13
CA ALA A 242 5.66 3.96 9.67
C ALA A 242 6.45 5.20 9.25
N ASN A 243 7.61 5.00 8.61
CA ASN A 243 8.38 6.08 7.99
C ASN A 243 7.52 6.92 7.03
N PHE A 244 7.81 8.21 6.85
CA PHE A 244 7.10 9.11 5.94
C PHE A 244 5.57 9.14 6.18
N ASN A 245 5.16 9.53 7.39
CA ASN A 245 3.76 9.65 7.81
C ASN A 245 3.52 10.98 8.55
N GLN A 246 2.41 11.11 9.29
CA GLN A 246 2.00 12.33 10.00
C GLN A 246 1.75 12.04 11.50
N ILE A 247 2.46 11.05 12.05
CA ILE A 247 2.31 10.63 13.46
C ILE A 247 2.89 11.70 14.38
N THR A 248 2.15 12.04 15.44
CA THR A 248 2.60 12.98 16.49
C THR A 248 2.81 12.32 17.86
N ASP A 249 2.14 11.19 18.12
CA ASP A 249 2.12 10.50 19.42
C ASP A 249 2.46 9.02 19.25
N ILE A 250 3.53 8.57 19.92
CA ILE A 250 3.97 7.18 19.98
C ILE A 250 3.79 6.52 21.36
N THR A 251 2.98 7.10 22.25
CA THR A 251 2.56 6.44 23.49
C THR A 251 1.85 5.09 23.29
N PRO A 252 1.13 4.80 22.18
CA PRO A 252 0.57 3.47 21.95
C PRO A 252 1.63 2.35 21.83
N LEU A 253 2.87 2.67 21.45
CA LEU A 253 3.97 1.70 21.35
C LEU A 253 4.66 1.39 22.69
N SER A 254 4.31 2.12 23.75
CA SER A 254 4.92 1.93 25.07
C SER A 254 4.64 0.53 25.63
N ASN A 255 5.67 -0.07 26.27
CA ASN A 255 5.59 -1.34 26.98
C ASN A 255 5.16 -2.57 26.14
N ILE A 256 5.31 -2.54 24.81
CA ILE A 256 5.10 -3.73 23.96
C ILE A 256 6.31 -4.68 24.15
N PRO A 257 6.18 -5.82 24.87
CA PRO A 257 7.34 -6.61 25.31
C PRO A 257 8.11 -7.28 24.15
N THR A 258 7.44 -7.47 23.03
CA THR A 258 7.95 -8.09 21.80
C THR A 258 8.63 -7.12 20.85
N LEU A 259 8.43 -5.80 21.00
CA LEU A 259 8.90 -4.79 20.04
C LEU A 259 10.43 -4.68 20.05
N ARG A 260 11.04 -4.78 18.87
CA ARG A 260 12.49 -4.78 18.63
C ARG A 260 12.93 -3.72 17.63
N SER A 261 12.10 -3.45 16.63
CA SER A 261 12.39 -2.50 15.57
C SER A 261 11.27 -1.46 15.48
N VAL A 262 11.65 -0.19 15.40
CA VAL A 262 10.75 0.95 15.23
C VAL A 262 11.38 1.92 14.25
N TYR A 263 10.75 2.08 13.08
CA TYR A 263 11.11 3.03 12.04
C TYR A 263 9.98 4.06 11.93
N ILE A 264 10.30 5.31 12.26
CA ILE A 264 9.35 6.43 12.34
C ILE A 264 9.97 7.74 11.80
N ASP A 265 10.94 7.64 10.89
CA ASP A 265 11.53 8.78 10.16
C ASP A 265 10.47 9.63 9.46
N GLU A 266 10.74 10.91 9.26
CA GLU A 266 9.90 11.85 8.48
C GLU A 266 8.43 11.84 8.94
N ASN A 267 8.25 12.03 10.26
CA ASN A 267 6.98 12.18 10.95
C ASN A 267 6.95 13.53 11.71
N GLN A 268 6.06 13.67 12.70
CA GLN A 268 5.85 14.90 13.48
C GLN A 268 5.99 14.64 15.01
N ILE A 269 6.93 13.78 15.39
CA ILE A 269 7.10 13.29 16.77
C ILE A 269 8.21 14.08 17.47
N SER A 270 7.92 14.59 18.67
CA SER A 270 8.87 15.37 19.48
C SER A 270 9.33 14.65 20.76
N ASP A 271 8.47 13.84 21.38
CA ASP A 271 8.74 13.10 22.62
C ASP A 271 8.82 11.59 22.36
N PHE A 272 10.02 11.04 22.49
CA PHE A 272 10.29 9.61 22.32
C PHE A 272 10.37 8.84 23.66
N SER A 273 10.13 9.51 24.79
CA SER A 273 10.25 8.91 26.13
C SER A 273 9.26 7.77 26.41
N SER A 274 8.20 7.61 25.60
CA SER A 274 7.30 6.45 25.66
C SER A 274 8.01 5.10 25.38
N LEU A 275 9.18 5.15 24.74
CA LEU A 275 10.04 4.00 24.44
C LEU A 275 11.17 3.83 25.47
N GLU A 276 11.22 4.62 26.55
CA GLU A 276 12.22 4.48 27.61
C GLU A 276 12.15 3.07 28.23
N GLY A 277 13.31 2.39 28.29
CA GLY A 277 13.41 1.02 28.79
C GLY A 277 12.95 -0.08 27.80
N GLN A 278 12.46 0.29 26.62
CA GLN A 278 12.12 -0.67 25.56
C GLN A 278 13.40 -1.33 25.02
N LEU A 279 13.39 -2.66 24.86
CA LEU A 279 14.55 -3.44 24.39
C LEU A 279 14.64 -3.45 22.86
N LEU A 280 14.77 -2.27 22.25
CA LEU A 280 14.95 -2.12 20.81
C LEU A 280 16.35 -2.55 20.36
N THR A 281 16.39 -3.27 19.23
CA THR A 281 17.62 -3.58 18.47
C THR A 281 17.83 -2.62 17.30
N SER A 282 16.76 -1.97 16.82
CA SER A 282 16.79 -0.99 15.75
C SER A 282 15.79 0.13 16.04
N PHE A 283 16.19 1.38 15.83
CA PHE A 283 15.37 2.56 16.06
C PHE A 283 15.81 3.70 15.14
N GLU A 284 14.92 4.19 14.29
CA GLU A 284 15.17 5.30 13.37
C GLU A 284 14.03 6.32 13.49
N ALA A 285 14.38 7.59 13.74
CA ALA A 285 13.45 8.68 14.06
C ALA A 285 14.03 10.04 13.61
N THR A 286 14.59 10.06 12.41
CA THR A 286 15.14 11.26 11.76
C THR A 286 14.04 12.11 11.11
N GLY A 287 14.38 13.32 10.67
CA GLY A 287 13.50 14.12 9.80
C GLY A 287 12.18 14.57 10.44
N GLN A 288 12.06 14.61 11.77
CA GLN A 288 10.80 14.99 12.40
C GLN A 288 10.54 16.49 12.20
N ASN A 289 9.40 16.86 11.64
CA ASN A 289 9.09 18.25 11.31
C ASN A 289 7.91 18.75 12.16
N ILE A 290 8.19 19.54 13.20
CA ILE A 290 7.20 20.04 14.15
C ILE A 290 6.79 21.47 13.78
N TYR A 291 5.52 21.67 13.48
CA TYR A 291 4.95 22.98 13.17
C TYR A 291 4.16 23.51 14.37
N LEU A 292 4.75 24.47 15.09
CA LEU A 292 4.12 25.07 16.27
C LEU A 292 3.15 26.20 15.89
N PRO A 293 2.08 26.42 16.67
CA PRO A 293 1.19 27.57 16.50
C PRO A 293 1.95 28.91 16.56
N SER A 294 1.50 29.90 15.79
CA SER A 294 2.12 31.23 15.80
C SER A 294 1.94 31.95 17.15
N VAL A 295 2.95 32.71 17.56
CA VAL A 295 2.97 33.50 18.81
C VAL A 295 3.33 34.96 18.54
N THR A 296 3.18 35.85 19.52
CA THR A 296 3.65 37.24 19.46
C THR A 296 5.07 37.38 20.01
N PHE A 297 5.74 38.50 19.68
CA PHE A 297 7.14 38.70 20.02
C PHE A 297 7.37 38.84 21.53
N GLY A 298 8.09 37.86 22.09
CA GLY A 298 8.40 37.74 23.51
C GLY A 298 7.54 36.72 24.27
N GLU A 299 6.56 36.10 23.62
CA GLU A 299 5.89 34.91 24.16
C GLU A 299 6.79 33.67 24.05
N SER A 300 6.55 32.71 24.94
CA SER A 300 7.22 31.41 24.98
C SER A 300 6.26 30.30 24.57
N THR A 301 6.79 29.17 24.11
CA THR A 301 5.99 27.99 23.73
C THR A 301 6.48 26.76 24.46
N ASP A 302 5.56 26.05 25.12
CA ASP A 302 5.85 24.76 25.75
C ASP A 302 5.97 23.68 24.65
N ILE A 303 7.08 22.97 24.60
CA ILE A 303 7.30 21.83 23.70
C ILE A 303 8.25 20.84 24.36
N VAL A 304 7.85 19.58 24.47
CA VAL A 304 8.69 18.51 25.04
C VAL A 304 9.49 17.87 23.91
N ILE A 305 10.82 17.91 24.04
CA ILE A 305 11.75 17.26 23.11
C ILE A 305 12.71 16.35 23.89
N LYS A 306 12.49 15.04 23.78
CA LYS A 306 13.17 13.98 24.53
C LYS A 306 13.50 12.80 23.65
N ASP A 307 14.68 12.20 23.82
CA ASP A 307 15.02 10.95 23.13
C ASP A 307 14.33 9.72 23.74
N ASN A 308 14.58 8.56 23.13
CA ASN A 308 14.06 7.26 23.57
C ASN A 308 14.67 6.75 24.90
N LYS A 309 15.45 7.57 25.60
CA LYS A 309 15.96 7.34 26.96
C LYS A 309 15.39 8.36 27.96
N GLY A 310 14.39 9.15 27.55
CA GLY A 310 13.77 10.18 28.38
C GLY A 310 14.62 11.43 28.59
N VAL A 311 15.76 11.56 27.88
CA VAL A 311 16.69 12.67 28.09
C VAL A 311 16.22 13.90 27.30
N THR A 312 15.98 15.01 28.00
CA THR A 312 15.67 16.31 27.37
C THR A 312 16.83 16.79 26.50
N LEU A 313 16.50 17.23 25.29
CA LEU A 313 17.45 17.49 24.22
C LEU A 313 17.79 18.99 24.14
N ASN A 314 19.05 19.33 24.44
CA ASN A 314 19.51 20.72 24.61
C ASN A 314 20.55 21.19 23.57
N ASP A 315 21.11 20.29 22.76
CA ASP A 315 22.15 20.60 21.76
C ASP A 315 21.53 21.10 20.43
N TRP A 316 21.01 22.32 20.46
CA TRP A 316 20.28 22.94 19.36
C TRP A 316 21.16 23.67 18.33
N VAL A 317 20.90 23.41 17.05
CA VAL A 317 21.37 24.20 15.91
C VAL A 317 20.29 25.21 15.53
N TRP A 318 20.48 26.46 15.94
CA TRP A 318 19.55 27.57 15.68
C TRP A 318 19.77 28.15 14.28
N TYR A 319 18.76 28.09 13.41
CA TYR A 319 18.78 28.83 12.14
C TYR A 319 18.33 30.28 12.36
N THR A 320 17.32 30.48 13.22
CA THR A 320 16.95 31.79 13.77
C THR A 320 17.28 31.80 15.27
N PRO A 321 17.87 32.88 15.84
CA PRO A 321 18.29 32.90 17.24
C PRO A 321 17.13 32.69 18.23
N GLY A 322 17.33 31.82 19.21
CA GLY A 322 16.36 31.54 20.27
C GLY A 322 17.01 30.99 21.54
N SER A 323 16.20 30.33 22.36
CA SER A 323 16.62 29.56 23.54
C SER A 323 15.58 28.46 23.83
N TYR A 324 16.06 27.32 24.29
CA TYR A 324 15.25 26.20 24.79
C TYR A 324 15.77 25.81 26.17
N GLU A 325 14.93 25.87 27.20
CA GLU A 325 15.29 25.46 28.57
C GLU A 325 14.03 24.98 29.30
N ASN A 326 14.11 23.88 30.06
CA ASN A 326 12.99 23.33 30.84
C ASN A 326 11.71 23.08 30.02
N ASP A 327 11.86 22.55 28.80
CA ASP A 327 10.78 22.30 27.82
C ASP A 327 10.04 23.58 27.34
N ILE A 328 10.67 24.76 27.49
CA ILE A 328 10.17 26.06 27.03
C ILE A 328 11.05 26.60 25.90
N LEU A 329 10.44 26.82 24.73
CA LEU A 329 11.03 27.45 23.55
C LEU A 329 10.74 28.97 23.52
N THR A 330 11.75 29.76 23.17
CA THR A 330 11.66 31.21 22.96
C THR A 330 12.47 31.65 21.75
N TRP A 331 11.92 32.56 20.94
CA TRP A 331 12.59 33.15 19.79
C TRP A 331 13.02 34.59 20.05
N LYS A 332 14.08 35.03 19.36
CA LYS A 332 14.63 36.40 19.51
C LYS A 332 14.34 37.30 18.31
N ASP A 333 13.76 36.76 17.24
CA ASP A 333 13.38 37.48 16.02
C ASP A 333 11.91 37.23 15.63
N THR A 334 11.30 38.19 14.93
CA THR A 334 9.98 38.06 14.29
C THR A 334 10.08 37.45 12.90
N GLY A 335 9.02 36.81 12.43
CA GLY A 335 8.92 36.12 11.15
C GLY A 335 8.90 34.60 11.33
N ASP A 336 9.17 33.87 10.26
CA ASP A 336 9.29 32.41 10.32
C ASP A 336 10.63 32.02 10.94
N ASN A 337 10.56 31.35 12.08
CA ASN A 337 11.70 30.90 12.87
C ASN A 337 11.87 29.39 12.73
N SER A 338 13.11 28.90 12.75
CA SER A 338 13.38 27.47 12.87
C SER A 338 14.68 27.13 13.61
N ALA A 339 14.68 25.95 14.21
CA ALA A 339 15.82 25.36 14.89
C ALA A 339 15.80 23.84 14.70
N TYR A 340 16.99 23.26 14.61
CA TYR A 340 17.21 21.85 14.35
C TYR A 340 17.93 21.20 15.53
N PHE A 341 17.53 19.99 15.87
CA PHE A 341 18.15 19.14 16.85
C PHE A 341 18.58 17.82 16.21
N LEU A 342 19.75 17.30 16.61
CA LEU A 342 20.29 16.01 16.16
C LEU A 342 20.99 15.28 17.31
N ASN A 343 20.47 14.11 17.69
CA ASN A 343 21.09 13.26 18.69
C ASN A 343 22.21 12.41 18.07
N ASN A 344 23.45 12.91 18.18
CA ASN A 344 24.66 12.20 17.76
C ASN A 344 25.38 11.48 18.93
N VAL A 345 24.73 11.33 20.10
CA VAL A 345 25.40 10.83 21.33
C VAL A 345 25.83 9.36 21.21
N TYR A 346 25.23 8.59 20.29
CA TYR A 346 25.55 7.18 20.06
C TYR A 346 25.80 6.90 18.57
N PRO A 347 27.06 6.97 18.07
CA PRO A 347 27.37 6.78 16.64
C PRO A 347 27.13 5.35 16.12
N GLU A 348 26.66 4.42 16.96
CA GLU A 348 26.28 3.05 16.59
C GLU A 348 24.75 2.87 16.43
N PHE A 349 23.94 3.90 16.68
CA PHE A 349 22.49 3.90 16.50
C PHE A 349 22.04 5.08 15.62
N PRO A 350 21.09 4.89 14.68
CA PRO A 350 20.53 5.98 13.90
C PRO A 350 19.87 7.05 14.78
N SER A 351 19.91 8.28 14.28
CA SER A 351 19.70 9.47 15.11
C SER A 351 18.23 9.82 15.30
N VAL A 352 17.88 10.34 16.47
CA VAL A 352 16.72 11.24 16.59
C VAL A 352 17.11 12.57 15.96
N SER A 353 16.32 13.10 15.03
CA SER A 353 16.45 14.50 14.62
C SER A 353 15.11 15.18 14.42
N VAL A 354 15.03 16.41 14.93
CA VAL A 354 13.79 17.19 15.03
C VAL A 354 14.06 18.60 14.53
N THR A 355 13.29 19.06 13.56
CA THR A 355 13.23 20.47 13.16
C THR A 355 11.95 21.07 13.68
N VAL A 356 12.06 22.16 14.44
CA VAL A 356 10.91 22.94 14.91
C VAL A 356 10.78 24.19 14.06
N TYR A 357 9.56 24.48 13.63
CA TYR A 357 9.17 25.67 12.87
C TYR A 357 8.10 26.44 13.63
N GLN A 358 8.22 27.77 13.70
CA GLN A 358 7.22 28.62 14.32
C GLN A 358 7.23 30.04 13.75
N THR A 359 6.06 30.61 13.44
CA THR A 359 5.95 32.02 13.04
C THR A 359 5.76 32.92 14.26
N VAL A 360 6.60 33.95 14.40
CA VAL A 360 6.55 34.93 15.49
C VAL A 360 6.11 36.29 14.95
N THR A 361 4.97 36.78 15.41
CA THR A 361 4.36 38.02 14.94
C THR A 361 4.87 39.24 15.73
N PRO A 362 5.03 40.42 15.10
CA PRO A 362 5.29 41.66 15.84
C PRO A 362 4.13 42.05 16.77
N ASN A 363 4.46 42.78 17.84
CA ASN A 363 3.51 43.32 18.82
C ASN A 363 2.75 44.56 18.33
#